data_AF-A0A6H1NW96-F1
#
_entry.id   AF-A0A6H1NW96-F1
#
_cell.length_a   1.000
_cell.length_b   1.000
_cell.length_c   1.000
_cell.angle_alpha   90.00
_cell.angle_beta   90.00
_cell.angle_gamma   90.00
#
_symmetry.space_group_name_H-M   'P 1'
#
loop_
_entity.id
_entity.type
_entity.pdbx_description
1 polymer ?
#
loop_
_entity_poly.entity_id
_entity_poly.type
_entity_poly.pdbx_seq_one_letter_code
_entity_poly.pdbx_strand_id
1 'polypeptide(L)' 'MWIITHYLDSNITMYEFETEEAAREALKYMKGYKILSEVVYFNDPCFQLEAA' A
#
# COMPACT_ATOMS: atom_id res chain seq x y z
N MET A 1 -1.84 4.89 -4.01
CA MET A 1 -2.29 4.48 -2.65
C MET A 1 -1.39 3.35 -2.19
N TRP A 2 -1.06 3.27 -0.92
CA TRP A 2 -0.16 2.24 -0.38
C TRP A 2 -0.92 1.34 0.59
N ILE A 3 -0.76 0.03 0.44
CA ILE A 3 -1.39 -0.96 1.32
C ILE A 3 -0.32 -1.79 2.01
N ILE A 4 -0.45 -1.94 3.32
CA ILE A 4 0.32 -2.93 4.08
C ILE A 4 -0.60 -4.09 4.40
N THR A 5 -0.27 -5.27 3.89
CA THR A 5 -0.90 -6.52 4.30
C THR A 5 -0.07 -7.16 5.39
N HIS A 6 -0.67 -7.30 6.58
CA HIS A 6 -0.04 -7.89 7.75
C HIS A 6 -0.67 -9.24 8.06
N TYR A 7 0.18 -10.27 8.08
CA TYR A 7 -0.19 -11.64 8.40
C TYR A 7 0.27 -11.95 9.82
N LEU A 8 -0.70 -12.19 10.71
CA LEU A 8 -0.43 -12.53 12.10
C LEU A 8 -1.42 -13.59 12.58
N ASP A 9 -0.93 -14.71 13.09
CA ASP A 9 -1.73 -15.74 13.76
C ASP A 9 -2.97 -16.17 12.96
N SER A 10 -2.78 -16.49 11.67
CA SER A 10 -3.84 -16.84 10.71
C SER A 10 -4.87 -15.74 10.41
N ASN A 11 -4.63 -14.51 10.87
CA ASN A 11 -5.41 -13.33 10.51
C ASN A 11 -4.66 -12.48 9.48
N ILE A 12 -5.43 -11.87 8.58
CA ILE A 12 -4.95 -10.95 7.56
C ILE A 12 -5.58 -9.60 7.84
N THR A 13 -4.72 -8.61 8.13
CA THR A 13 -5.14 -7.22 8.30
C THR A 13 -4.53 -6.38 7.20
N MET A 14 -5.33 -5.52 6.58
CA MET A 14 -4.89 -4.60 5.55
C MET A 14 -4.98 -3.17 6.08
N TYR A 15 -3.92 -2.40 5.89
CA TYR A 15 -3.82 -1.00 6.29
C TYR A 15 -3.61 -0.15 5.04
N GLU A 16 -4.43 0.87 4.86
CA GLU A 16 -4.40 1.78 3.72
C GLU A 16 -3.72 3.10 4.09
N PHE A 17 -2.88 3.60 3.20
CA PHE A 17 -2.13 4.83 3.36
C PHE A 17 -2.16 5.66 2.07
N GLU A 18 -2.20 6.98 2.22
CA GLU A 18 -2.18 7.90 1.08
C GLU A 18 -0.77 8.03 0.48
N THR A 19 0.27 8.14 1.33
CA THR A 19 1.65 8.37 0.91
C THR A 19 2.58 7.18 1.20
N GLU A 20 3.66 7.06 0.42
CA GLU A 20 4.67 6.00 0.62
C GLU A 20 5.35 6.16 1.98
N GLU A 21 5.69 7.40 2.36
CA GLU A 21 6.46 7.65 3.58
C GLU A 21 5.69 7.19 4.83
N ALA A 22 4.39 7.49 4.89
CA ALA A 22 3.54 7.07 5.99
C ALA A 22 3.44 5.54 6.08
N ALA A 23 3.28 4.87 4.94
CA ALA A 23 3.25 3.41 4.89
C ALA A 23 4.61 2.81 5.32
N ARG A 24 5.73 3.34 4.83
CA ARG A 24 7.08 2.87 5.20
C ARG A 24 7.38 3.11 6.68
N GLU A 25 6.95 4.23 7.24
CA GLU A 25 7.12 4.50 8.66
C GLU A 25 6.35 3.50 9.51
N ALA A 26 5.06 3.27 9.22
CA ALA A 26 4.25 2.26 9.88
C ALA A 26 4.84 0.84 9.75
N LEU A 27 5.35 0.49 8.56
CA LEU A 27 5.97 -0.80 8.28
C LEU A 27 7.18 -1.08 9.18
N LYS A 28 7.98 -0.06 9.54
CA LYS A 28 9.17 -0.23 10.41
C LYS A 28 8.80 -0.73 11.80
N TYR A 29 7.65 -0.31 12.33
CA TYR A 29 7.22 -0.65 13.69
C TYR A 29 6.39 -1.93 13.76
N MET A 30 5.83 -2.40 12.64
CA MET A 30 5.07 -3.65 12.59
C MET A 30 5.97 -4.89 12.75
N LYS A 31 5.55 -5.88 13.55
CA LYS A 31 6.27 -7.15 13.73
C LYS A 31 5.56 -8.30 12.98
N GLY A 32 6.29 -9.33 12.58
CA GLY A 32 5.74 -10.48 11.86
C GLY A 32 5.82 -10.34 10.33
N TYR A 33 5.01 -11.12 9.60
CA TYR A 33 5.01 -11.17 8.14
C TYR A 33 4.17 -10.03 7.57
N LYS A 34 4.82 -9.16 6.79
CA LYS A 34 4.21 -7.95 6.25
C LYS A 34 4.66 -7.72 4.82
N ILE A 35 3.73 -7.31 3.98
CA ILE A 35 3.95 -6.98 2.58
C ILE A 35 3.50 -5.54 2.38
N LEU A 36 4.37 -4.71 1.81
CA LEU A 36 4.02 -3.37 1.35
C LEU A 36 3.73 -3.46 -0.15
N SER A 37 2.57 -2.96 -0.57
CA SER A 37 2.13 -2.96 -1.95
C SER A 37 1.69 -1.56 -2.35
N GLU A 38 2.08 -1.14 -3.54
CA GLU A 38 1.59 0.08 -4.17
C GLU A 38 0.37 -0.26 -5.03
N VAL A 39 -0.72 0.47 -4.81
CA VAL A 39 -1.94 0.41 -5.62
C VAL A 39 -1.91 1.61 -6.56
N VAL A 40 -1.73 1.30 -7.84
CA VAL A 40 -1.74 2.25 -8.95
C VAL A 40 -3.06 2.11 -9.69
N TYR A 41 -3.86 3.17 -9.70
CA TYR A 41 -5.10 3.21 -10.47
C TYR A 41 -4.81 3.67 -11.89
N PHE A 42 -5.18 2.85 -12.87
CA PHE A 42 -5.08 3.22 -14.28
C PHE A 42 -5.86 4.51 -14.61
N ASN A 43 -6.94 4.78 -13.88
CA ASN A 43 -7.79 5.96 -14.06
C ASN A 43 -7.28 7.20 -13.30
N ASP A 44 -6.16 7.10 -12.60
CA ASP A 44 -5.60 8.27 -11.92
C ASP A 44 -5.20 9.31 -12.99
N PRO A 45 -5.54 10.60 -12.81
CA PRO A 45 -5.27 11.64 -13.81
C PRO A 45 -3.78 11.77 -14.15
N CYS A 46 -2.88 11.29 -13.28
CA CYS A 46 -1.45 11.20 -13.56
C CYS A 46 -1.11 10.19 -14.68
N PHE A 47 -1.96 9.19 -14.90
CA PHE A 47 -1.80 8.11 -15.88
C PHE A 47 -2.84 8.14 -17.01
N GLN A 48 -3.66 9.20 -17.11
CA GLN A 48 -4.46 9.45 -18.31
C GLN A 48 -3.52 9.76 -19.48
N LEU A 49 -3.07 8.69 -20.13
CA LEU A 49 -2.35 8.71 -21.38
C LEU A 49 -3.22 9.53 -22.36
N GLU A 50 -2.71 10.66 -22.83
CA GLU A 50 -3.33 11.42 -23.90
C GLU A 50 -3.56 10.45 -25.07
N ALA A 51 -4.83 10.09 -25.29
CA ALA A 51 -5.24 9.38 -26.48
C ALA A 51 -5.05 10.36 -27.64
N ALA A 52 -3.98 10.13 -28.41
CA ALA A 52 -3.64 10.86 -29.64
C ALA A 52 -4.73 10.75 -30.71
#